data_AF-A0A9D5T400-F1
#
_entry.id   AF-A0A9D5T400-F1
#
_cell.length_a   1.000
_cell.length_b   1.000
_cell.length_c   1.000
_cell.angle_alpha   90.00
_cell.angle_beta   90.00
_cell.angle_gamma   90.00
#
_symmetry.space_group_name_H-M   'P 1'
#
loop_
_entity.id
_entity.type
_entity.pdbx_description
1 polymer ?
#
loop_
_entity_poly.entity_id
_entity_poly.type
_entity_poly.pdbx_seq_one_letter_code
_entity_poly.pdbx_strand_id
1 'polypeptide(L)'
;MHPEHPKLDYLMLLGRNFLVGVAAVMFILSFFFDDIYHIFKGVGYFCGTGAYVFEFLLLTDCFKTKVPHEEMFMVYCLGPLYLIMDLGYILK
;
A
#
# COMPACT_ATOMS: atom_id res chain seq x y z
N MET A 1 10.10 -21.78 3.34
CA MET A 1 9.87 -20.63 4.24
C MET A 1 10.33 -21.03 5.64
N HIS A 2 11.49 -20.53 6.06
CA HIS A 2 12.00 -20.71 7.42
C HIS A 2 11.79 -19.37 8.14
N PRO A 3 11.01 -19.28 9.24
CA PRO A 3 10.67 -17.99 9.81
C PRO A 3 11.87 -17.46 10.60
N GLU A 4 12.62 -16.52 10.03
CA GLU A 4 13.75 -15.88 10.72
C GLU A 4 13.24 -14.84 11.74
N HIS A 5 12.05 -14.24 11.53
CA HIS A 5 11.41 -13.30 12.47
C HIS A 5 9.88 -13.33 12.47
N PRO A 6 9.23 -14.32 13.11
CA PRO A 6 7.76 -14.48 13.08
C PRO A 6 6.98 -13.28 13.65
N LYS A 7 7.60 -12.46 14.50
CA LYS A 7 6.97 -11.24 15.04
C LYS A 7 6.98 -10.07 14.05
N LEU A 8 8.04 -9.94 13.24
CA LEU A 8 8.17 -8.85 12.28
C LEU A 8 7.21 -9.07 11.11
N ASP A 9 7.16 -10.29 10.59
CA ASP A 9 6.25 -10.68 9.52
C ASP A 9 4.79 -10.47 9.94
N TYR A 10 4.45 -10.85 11.18
CA TYR A 10 3.13 -10.61 11.75
C TYR A 10 2.77 -9.13 11.85
N LEU A 11 3.70 -8.29 12.33
CA LEU A 11 3.48 -6.84 12.42
C LEU A 11 3.32 -6.20 11.03
N MET A 12 4.12 -6.62 10.05
CA MET A 12 4.01 -6.15 8.67
C MET A 12 2.69 -6.57 8.03
N LEU A 13 2.25 -7.82 8.24
CA LEU A 13 0.98 -8.32 7.74
C LEU A 13 -0.21 -7.58 8.38
N LEU A 14 -0.13 -7.32 9.68
CA LEU A 14 -1.13 -6.55 10.42
C LEU A 14 -1.19 -5.10 9.94
N GLY A 15 -0.04 -4.46 9.76
CA GLY A 15 0.07 -3.10 9.23
C GLY A 15 -0.51 -2.99 7.81
N ARG A 16 -0.16 -3.93 6.92
CA ARG A 16 -0.73 -4.03 5.57
C ARG A 16 -2.25 -4.15 5.62
N ASN A 17 -2.78 -5.14 6.33
CA ASN A 17 -4.23 -5.39 6.36
C ASN A 17 -4.99 -4.21 6.97
N PHE A 18 -4.44 -3.57 7.99
CA PHE A 18 -5.01 -2.36 8.58
C PHE A 18 -5.06 -1.21 7.57
N LEU A 19 -3.96 -0.93 6.88
CA LEU A 19 -3.87 0.14 5.88
C LEU A 19 -4.79 -0.10 4.68
N VAL A 20 -4.90 -1.34 4.19
CA VAL A 20 -5.88 -1.71 3.14
C VAL A 20 -7.30 -1.48 3.64
N GLY A 21 -7.60 -1.87 4.88
CA GLY A 21 -8.91 -1.66 5.49
C GLY A 21 -9.27 -0.17 5.58
N VAL A 22 -8.34 0.65 6.05
CA VAL A 22 -8.51 2.11 6.10
C VAL A 22 -8.70 2.68 4.70
N ALA A 23 -7.86 2.28 3.73
CA ALA A 23 -7.98 2.74 2.35
C ALA A 23 -9.34 2.41 1.74
N ALA A 24 -9.82 1.18 1.93
CA ALA A 24 -11.13 0.75 1.45
C ALA A 24 -12.28 1.57 2.06
N VAL A 25 -12.25 1.80 3.38
CA VAL A 25 -13.25 2.64 4.05
C VAL A 25 -13.22 4.07 3.52
N MET A 26 -12.03 4.66 3.35
CA MET A 26 -11.89 6.02 2.82
C MET A 26 -12.41 6.12 1.37
N PHE A 27 -12.15 5.13 0.52
CA PHE A 27 -12.72 5.10 -0.82
C PHE A 27 -14.25 4.98 -0.81
N ILE A 28 -14.81 4.14 0.05
CA ILE A 28 -16.27 4.01 0.20
C ILE A 28 -16.86 5.35 0.64
N LEU A 29 -16.29 5.99 1.67
CA LEU A 29 -16.74 7.30 2.14
C LEU A 29 -16.63 8.38 1.06
N SER A 30 -15.63 8.29 0.17
CA SER A 30 -15.48 9.25 -0.93
C SER A 30 -16.68 9.29 -1.89
N PHE A 31 -17.50 8.23 -1.97
CA PHE A 31 -18.72 8.22 -2.78
C PHE A 31 -19.92 8.90 -2.11
N PHE A 32 -19.89 9.08 -0.79
CA PHE A 32 -21.00 9.66 -0.03
C PHE A 32 -20.80 11.15 0.30
N PHE A 33 -19.57 11.66 0.17
CA PHE A 33 -19.20 13.01 0.57
C PHE A 33 -18.54 13.79 -0.59
N ASP A 34 -19.36 14.33 -1.49
CA ASP A 34 -18.93 15.03 -2.72
C ASP A 34 -18.14 16.32 -2.48
N ASP A 35 -18.29 16.98 -1.33
CA ASP A 35 -17.53 18.21 -1.04
C ASP A 35 -16.07 17.95 -0.64
N ILE A 36 -15.80 16.77 -0.06
CA ILE A 36 -14.49 16.40 0.51
C ILE A 36 -13.96 15.08 -0.05
N TYR A 37 -14.53 14.58 -1.15
CA TYR A 37 -14.15 13.30 -1.76
C TYR A 37 -12.66 13.25 -2.16
N HIS A 38 -12.06 14.39 -2.53
CA HIS A 38 -10.66 14.50 -2.89
C HIS A 38 -9.75 14.22 -1.68
N ILE A 39 -10.13 14.68 -0.48
CA ILE A 39 -9.42 14.38 0.79
C ILE A 39 -9.51 12.89 1.10
N PHE A 40 -10.71 12.31 1.01
CA PHE A 40 -10.91 10.88 1.25
C PHE A 40 -10.13 10.01 0.26
N LYS A 41 -10.12 10.38 -1.02
CA LYS A 41 -9.33 9.68 -2.04
C LYS A 41 -7.83 9.82 -1.77
N GLY A 42 -7.34 11.02 -1.42
CA GLY A 42 -5.94 11.23 -1.06
C GLY A 42 -5.52 10.37 0.13
N VAL A 43 -6.27 10.39 1.24
CA VAL A 43 -5.99 9.52 2.39
C VAL A 43 -6.05 8.04 2.00
N GLY A 44 -7.02 7.66 1.15
CA GLY A 44 -7.14 6.31 0.62
C GLY A 44 -5.94 5.85 -0.20
N TYR A 45 -5.44 6.70 -1.11
CA TYR A 45 -4.25 6.40 -1.91
C TYR A 45 -2.97 6.40 -1.08
N PHE A 46 -2.83 7.30 -0.12
CA PHE A 46 -1.71 7.29 0.82
C PHE A 46 -1.68 6.01 1.65
N CYS A 47 -2.81 5.61 2.24
CA CYS A 47 -2.92 4.35 2.98
C CYS A 47 -2.68 3.13 2.07
N GLY A 48 -3.21 3.13 0.86
CA GLY A 48 -2.97 2.07 -0.13
C GLY A 48 -1.50 1.94 -0.51
N THR A 49 -0.81 3.06 -0.70
CA THR A 49 0.64 3.11 -0.95
C THR A 49 1.42 2.57 0.24
N GLY A 50 1.03 2.94 1.47
CA GLY A 50 1.63 2.39 2.68
C GLY A 50 1.47 0.87 2.78
N ALA A 51 0.26 0.35 2.56
CA ALA A 51 0.00 -1.09 2.53
C ALA A 51 0.87 -1.81 1.51
N TYR A 52 1.02 -1.21 0.34
CA TYR A 52 1.85 -1.71 -0.73
C TYR A 52 3.34 -1.80 -0.36
N VAL A 53 3.87 -0.78 0.33
CA VAL A 53 5.24 -0.79 0.85
C VAL A 53 5.43 -1.93 1.86
N PHE A 54 4.47 -2.17 2.76
CA PHE A 54 4.53 -3.30 3.68
C PHE A 54 4.52 -4.65 2.95
N GLU A 55 3.70 -4.79 1.91
CA GLU A 55 3.68 -6.00 1.09
C GLU A 55 5.00 -6.22 0.34
N PHE A 56 5.58 -5.16 -0.21
CA PHE A 56 6.90 -5.21 -0.84
C PHE A 56 8.00 -5.60 0.16
N LEU A 57 7.99 -5.03 1.37
CA LEU A 57 8.95 -5.39 2.43
C LEU A 57 8.80 -6.84 2.88
N LEU A 58 7.57 -7.35 2.93
CA LEU A 58 7.27 -8.74 3.29
C LEU A 58 7.70 -9.71 2.16
N LEU A 59 7.49 -9.34 0.90
CA LEU A 59 7.95 -10.12 -0.27
C LEU A 59 9.46 -10.13 -0.42
N THR A 60 10.13 -9.02 -0.11
CA THR A 60 11.59 -8.90 -0.17
C THR A 60 12.32 -9.36 1.09
N ASP A 61 11.57 -9.83 2.10
CA ASP A 61 12.10 -10.28 3.39
C ASP A 61 12.99 -9.19 4.03
N CYS A 62 12.51 -7.93 4.05
CA CYS A 62 13.29 -6.75 4.41
C CYS A 62 14.60 -6.59 3.61
N PHE A 63 14.55 -6.80 2.29
CA PHE A 63 15.72 -6.77 1.39
C PHE A 63 16.79 -7.85 1.66
N LYS A 64 16.54 -8.85 2.52
CA LYS A 64 17.48 -9.97 2.74
C LYS A 64 17.52 -10.94 1.57
N THR A 65 16.44 -11.05 0.81
CA THR A 65 16.32 -12.04 -0.26
C THR A 65 16.21 -11.34 -1.61
N LYS A 66 17.12 -11.65 -2.55
CA LYS A 66 17.01 -11.19 -3.95
C LYS A 66 15.86 -11.95 -4.62
N VAL A 67 14.67 -11.36 -4.59
CA VAL A 67 13.53 -11.84 -5.38
C VAL A 67 13.84 -11.62 -6.87
N PRO A 68 13.63 -12.61 -7.75
CA PRO A 68 13.87 -12.46 -9.18
C PRO A 68 13.06 -11.28 -9.75
N HIS A 69 13.72 -10.43 -10.54
CA HIS A 69 13.14 -9.19 -11.07
C HIS A 69 11.87 -9.41 -11.91
N GLU A 70 11.71 -10.60 -12.49
CA GLU A 70 10.55 -10.99 -13.30
C GLU A 70 9.25 -11.03 -12.48
N GLU A 71 9.31 -11.43 -11.21
CA GLU A 71 8.16 -11.43 -10.30
C GLU A 71 7.89 -10.04 -9.71
N MET A 72 8.91 -9.19 -9.64
CA MET A 72 8.81 -7.84 -9.08
C MET A 72 8.42 -6.76 -10.11
N PHE A 73 8.33 -7.07 -11.41
CA PHE A 73 7.99 -6.08 -12.43
C PHE A 73 6.61 -5.46 -12.21
N MET A 74 5.59 -6.28 -11.89
CA MET A 74 4.27 -5.77 -11.52
C MET A 74 4.37 -4.85 -10.31
N VAL A 75 5.23 -5.21 -9.35
CA VAL A 75 5.39 -4.47 -8.10
C VAL A 75 6.15 -3.14 -8.31
N TYR A 76 7.06 -3.09 -9.29
CA TYR A 76 7.73 -1.85 -9.66
C TYR A 76 6.84 -0.92 -10.49
N CYS A 77 5.85 -1.44 -11.20
CA CYS A 77 4.89 -0.60 -11.94
C CYS A 77 3.74 -0.10 -11.06
N LEU A 78 3.18 -0.95 -10.19
CA LEU A 78 2.03 -0.55 -9.37
C LEU A 78 2.38 0.51 -8.31
N GLY A 79 3.54 0.41 -7.67
CA GLY A 79 3.93 1.32 -6.58
C GLY A 79 4.03 2.79 -7.03
N PRO A 80 4.81 3.10 -8.08
CA PRO A 80 4.88 4.44 -8.65
C PRO A 80 3.54 4.93 -9.19
N LEU A 81 2.71 4.03 -9.76
CA LEU A 81 1.37 4.38 -10.24
C LEU A 81 0.47 4.88 -9.09
N TYR A 82 0.50 4.20 -7.94
CA TYR A 82 -0.23 4.61 -6.75
C TYR A 82 0.23 5.98 -6.22
N LEU A 83 1.55 6.23 -6.20
CA LEU A 83 2.11 7.53 -5.82
C LEU A 83 1.74 8.65 -6.80
N ILE A 84 1.77 8.38 -8.11
CA ILE A 84 1.38 9.36 -9.14
C ILE A 84 -0.12 9.68 -9.00
N MET A 85 -0.95 8.67 -8.73
CA MET A 85 -2.37 8.87 -8.55
C MET A 85 -2.67 9.68 -7.28
N ASP A 86 -2.00 9.38 -6.16
CA ASP A 86 -2.06 10.16 -4.91
C ASP A 86 -1.73 11.64 -5.15
N LEU A 87 -0.59 11.91 -5.81
CA LEU A 87 -0.19 13.26 -6.22
C LEU A 87 -1.23 13.94 -7.12
N GLY A 88 -1.87 13.20 -8.02
CA GLY A 88 -2.92 13.72 -8.90
C GLY A 88 -4.19 14.16 -8.15
N TYR A 89 -4.48 13.57 -6.99
CA TYR A 89 -5.60 13.98 -6.13
C TYR A 89 -5.23 15.12 -5.17
N ILE A 90 -3.97 15.27 -4.79
CA ILE A 90 -3.50 16.38 -3.95
C ILE A 90 -3.29 17.66 -4.76
N LEU A 91 -2.86 17.54 -6.03
CA LEU A 91 -2.57 18.68 -6.91
C LEU A 91 -3.82 19.29 -7.57
N LYS A 92 -5.01 18.73 -7.36
CA LYS A 92 -6.26 19.12 -8.01
C LYS A 92 -7.28 19.60 -6.99
#